data_AF-A0A968RM58-F1
#
_entry.id   AF-A0A968RM58-F1
#
_cell.length_a   1.000
_cell.length_b   1.000
_cell.length_c   1.000
_cell.angle_alpha   90.00
_cell.angle_beta   90.00
_cell.angle_gamma   90.00
#
_symmetry.space_group_name_H-M   'P 1'
#
loop_
_entity.id
_entity.type
_entity.pdbx_description
1 polymer ?
#
loop_
_entity_poly.entity_id
_entity_poly.type
_entity_poly.pdbx_seq_one_letter_code
_entity_poly.pdbx_strand_id
1 'polypeptide(L)'
;MINILFLVNLLACQTQKQLDLALTSSAKHDSKYNMVCIGNEPFWKLTMDQDSFYLQTIEEGKMAFYRTEIFAKKDSTHMVLQAKNKENQMIILELFPEKCMDSMSGELFDSKAKLIWKNHIWEGCARQE
;
A
#
# COMPACT_ATOMS: atom_id res chain seq x y z
N MET A 1 -14.41 -62.42 -32.03
CA MET A 1 -13.95 -61.31 -32.89
C MET A 1 -15.09 -60.30 -32.91
N ILE A 2 -15.04 -59.10 -32.34
CA ILE A 2 -13.99 -58.11 -32.10
C ILE A 2 -14.30 -57.40 -30.78
N ASN A 3 -13.25 -57.11 -30.02
CA ASN A 3 -13.27 -56.58 -28.66
C ASN A 3 -13.44 -55.05 -28.69
N ILE A 4 -14.66 -54.54 -28.50
CA ILE A 4 -15.00 -53.10 -28.52
C ILE A 4 -15.06 -52.58 -27.08
N LEU A 5 -13.94 -52.59 -26.37
CA LEU A 5 -13.86 -52.04 -25.01
C LEU A 5 -12.57 -51.25 -24.73
N PHE A 6 -11.87 -50.82 -25.79
CA PHE A 6 -10.56 -50.16 -25.70
C PHE A 6 -10.50 -48.74 -26.32
N LEU A 7 -11.64 -48.08 -26.52
CA LEU A 7 -11.71 -46.77 -27.21
C LEU A 7 -12.23 -45.60 -26.34
N VAL A 8 -12.27 -45.73 -25.02
CA VAL A 8 -12.77 -44.64 -24.13
C VAL A 8 -11.65 -43.93 -23.36
N ASN A 9 -10.38 -44.35 -23.47
CA ASN A 9 -9.29 -43.82 -22.64
C ASN A 9 -8.47 -42.65 -23.22
N LEU A 10 -8.93 -41.94 -24.27
CA LEU A 10 -8.11 -40.90 -24.94
C LEU A 10 -8.68 -39.47 -24.91
N LEU A 11 -9.72 -39.19 -24.13
CA LEU A 11 -10.33 -37.83 -24.08
C LEU A 11 -10.22 -37.11 -22.73
N ALA A 12 -9.38 -37.59 -21.80
CA ALA A 12 -9.21 -36.99 -20.47
C ALA A 12 -7.89 -36.21 -20.28
N CYS A 13 -7.23 -35.76 -21.35
CA CYS A 13 -5.90 -35.14 -21.23
C CYS A 13 -5.70 -33.87 -22.07
N GLN A 14 -6.71 -33.00 -22.15
CA GLN A 14 -6.53 -31.67 -22.76
C GLN A 14 -7.11 -30.48 -21.97
N THR A 15 -7.78 -30.71 -20.84
CA THR A 15 -8.43 -29.62 -20.08
C THR A 15 -7.56 -28.99 -18.98
N GLN A 16 -6.32 -29.42 -18.78
CA GLN A 16 -5.47 -28.90 -17.69
C GLN A 16 -4.72 -27.60 -18.07
N LYS A 17 -4.46 -27.36 -19.36
CA LYS A 17 -3.57 -26.25 -19.79
C LYS A 17 -4.17 -24.84 -19.72
N GLN A 18 -5.48 -24.70 -19.47
CA GLN A 18 -6.11 -23.37 -19.35
C GLN A 18 -6.16 -22.83 -17.91
N LEU A 19 -5.95 -23.67 -16.89
CA LEU A 19 -5.99 -23.21 -15.49
C LEU A 19 -4.66 -22.57 -15.05
N ASP A 20 -3.54 -22.96 -15.66
CA ASP A 20 -2.22 -22.43 -15.30
C ASP A 20 -1.95 -21.01 -15.84
N LEU A 21 -2.70 -20.56 -16.85
CA LEU A 21 -2.57 -19.20 -17.39
C LEU A 21 -3.44 -18.16 -16.66
N ALA A 22 -4.44 -18.62 -15.90
CA ALA A 22 -5.28 -17.73 -15.07
C ALA A 22 -4.61 -17.41 -13.72
N LEU A 23 -3.77 -18.32 -13.19
CA LEU A 23 -3.11 -18.17 -11.90
C LEU A 23 -1.75 -17.44 -11.96
N THR A 24 -1.22 -17.17 -13.16
CA THR A 24 0.06 -16.45 -13.35
C THR A 24 -0.12 -14.99 -13.78
N SER A 25 -1.34 -14.46 -13.73
CA SER A 25 -1.63 -13.03 -13.95
C SER A 25 -1.87 -12.22 -12.67
N SER A 26 -1.79 -12.85 -11.49
CA SER A 26 -1.94 -12.15 -10.21
C SER A 26 -0.60 -11.70 -9.64
N ALA A 27 -0.57 -10.45 -9.20
CA ALA A 27 0.55 -9.73 -8.60
C ALA A 27 1.66 -9.26 -9.57
N LYS A 28 1.26 -8.61 -10.68
CA LYS A 28 2.00 -7.40 -11.06
C LYS A 28 1.73 -6.38 -9.96
N HIS A 29 2.57 -6.41 -8.92
CA HIS A 29 2.51 -5.52 -7.78
C HIS A 29 2.58 -4.09 -8.31
N ASP A 30 1.46 -3.39 -8.29
CA ASP A 30 1.39 -2.02 -8.78
C ASP A 30 2.17 -1.16 -7.79
N SER A 31 3.45 -0.91 -8.06
CA SER A 31 4.41 -0.17 -7.21
C SER A 31 3.99 1.28 -6.95
N LYS A 32 2.88 1.71 -7.56
CA LYS A 32 2.30 3.04 -7.41
C LYS A 32 1.87 3.36 -5.96
N TYR A 33 1.66 2.34 -5.13
CA TYR A 33 1.14 2.50 -3.77
C TYR A 33 2.16 2.24 -2.67
N ASN A 34 3.40 1.88 -3.00
CA ASN A 34 4.45 1.74 -2.01
C ASN A 34 5.02 3.11 -1.69
N MET A 35 4.79 3.58 -0.47
CA MET A 35 5.28 4.87 -0.02
C MET A 35 5.77 4.76 1.41
N VAL A 36 6.84 5.47 1.70
CA VAL A 36 7.33 5.68 3.05
C VAL A 36 7.31 7.16 3.38
N CYS A 37 6.76 7.47 4.54
CA CYS A 37 6.80 8.79 5.15
C CYS A 37 7.51 8.68 6.51
N ILE A 38 8.37 9.65 6.83
CA ILE A 38 9.10 9.71 8.09
C ILE A 38 9.04 11.13 8.65
N GLY A 39 9.05 11.27 9.97
CA GLY A 39 9.24 12.56 10.64
C GLY A 39 10.00 12.40 11.95
N ASN A 40 10.64 13.49 12.36
CA ASN A 40 11.63 13.49 13.45
C ASN A 40 11.06 13.94 14.80
N GLU A 41 10.04 14.82 14.79
CA GLU A 41 9.51 15.41 16.02
C GLU A 41 7.97 15.43 16.02
N PRO A 42 7.32 14.50 16.75
CA PRO A 42 7.90 13.30 17.36
C PRO A 42 8.43 12.32 16.29
N PHE A 43 9.21 11.31 16.69
CA PHE A 43 9.62 10.28 15.73
C PHE A 43 8.44 9.41 15.30
N TRP A 44 8.16 9.41 13.99
CA TRP A 44 7.13 8.57 13.40
C TRP A 44 7.55 8.06 12.02
N LYS A 45 7.01 6.90 11.65
CA LYS A 45 7.14 6.32 10.31
C LYS A 45 5.78 5.81 9.87
N LEU A 46 5.37 6.18 8.67
CA LEU A 46 4.18 5.63 8.03
C LEU A 46 4.61 4.93 6.74
N THR A 47 4.28 3.65 6.63
CA THR A 47 4.43 2.91 5.36
C THR A 47 3.05 2.62 4.80
N MET A 48 2.86 2.91 3.53
CA MET A 48 1.65 2.59 2.78
C MET A 48 1.94 1.43 1.84
N ASP A 49 1.06 0.43 1.84
CA ASP A 49 0.96 -0.57 0.79
C ASP A 49 -0.32 -0.33 -0.04
N GLN A 50 -0.72 -1.31 -0.85
CA GLN A 50 -1.90 -1.17 -1.71
C GLN A 50 -3.16 -0.77 -0.95
N ASP A 51 -3.40 -1.28 0.26
CA ASP A 51 -4.69 -1.13 0.97
C ASP A 51 -4.56 -0.78 2.46
N SER A 52 -3.34 -0.65 2.97
CA SER A 52 -3.05 -0.50 4.39
C SER A 52 -2.01 0.58 4.65
N PHE A 53 -2.22 1.27 5.76
CA PHE A 53 -1.28 2.21 6.35
C PHE A 53 -0.74 1.55 7.62
N TYR A 54 0.58 1.48 7.76
CA TYR A 54 1.21 1.04 8.99
C TYR A 54 1.92 2.23 9.62
N LEU A 55 1.34 2.74 10.70
CA LEU A 55 1.93 3.80 11.50
C LEU A 55 2.81 3.18 12.59
N GLN A 56 4.04 3.66 12.72
CA GLN A 56 4.94 3.33 13.80
C GLN A 56 5.32 4.62 14.53
N THR A 57 5.15 4.63 15.85
CA THR A 57 5.55 5.73 16.74
C THR A 57 6.36 5.16 17.90
N ILE A 58 7.10 6.01 18.61
CA ILE A 58 7.82 5.60 19.82
C ILE A 58 6.84 5.24 20.95
N GLU A 59 5.80 6.05 21.13
CA GLU A 59 4.90 5.94 22.29
C GLU A 59 3.91 4.77 22.18
N GLU A 60 3.39 4.53 20.98
CA GLU A 60 2.25 3.61 20.75
C GLU A 60 2.66 2.37 19.95
N GLY A 61 3.92 2.28 19.53
CA GLY A 61 4.42 1.18 18.71
C GLY A 61 3.84 1.19 17.29
N LYS A 62 3.63 -0.01 16.73
CA LYS A 62 3.14 -0.21 15.35
C LYS A 62 1.65 -0.52 15.33
N MET A 63 0.91 0.24 14.52
CA MET A 63 -0.53 0.12 14.31
C MET A 63 -0.85 -0.02 12.82
N ALA A 64 -1.89 -0.77 12.51
CA ALA A 64 -2.41 -0.93 11.15
C ALA A 64 -3.73 -0.19 11.00
N PHE A 65 -3.85 0.59 9.92
CA PHE A 65 -5.07 1.23 9.47
C PHE A 65 -5.39 0.67 8.09
N TYR A 66 -6.64 0.28 7.91
CA TYR A 66 -7.13 -0.29 6.67
C TYR A 66 -7.86 0.78 5.90
N ARG A 67 -7.65 0.78 4.58
CA ARG A 67 -8.31 1.71 3.67
C ARG A 67 -9.81 1.55 3.79
N THR A 68 -10.48 2.65 4.12
CA THR A 68 -11.95 2.73 4.11
C THR A 68 -12.40 3.50 2.87
N GLU A 69 -11.87 4.70 2.67
CA GLU A 69 -12.10 5.52 1.47
C GLU A 69 -10.85 6.37 1.18
N ILE A 70 -10.26 6.22 -0.02
CA ILE A 70 -9.21 7.16 -0.45
C ILE A 70 -9.89 8.41 -1.00
N PHE A 71 -9.97 9.47 -0.22
CA PHE A 71 -10.21 10.80 -0.78
C PHE A 71 -8.91 11.34 -1.40
N ALA A 72 -8.40 10.64 -2.42
CA ALA A 72 -7.31 11.11 -3.26
C ALA A 72 -7.83 12.26 -4.13
N LYS A 73 -8.10 13.40 -3.51
CA LYS A 73 -8.27 14.65 -4.23
C LYS A 73 -6.88 15.05 -4.69
N LYS A 74 -6.50 14.52 -5.85
CA LYS A 74 -5.29 14.93 -6.55
C LYS A 74 -5.60 16.24 -7.25
N ASP A 75 -5.41 17.35 -6.55
CA ASP A 75 -5.19 18.62 -7.23
C ASP A 75 -3.70 18.78 -7.53
N SER A 76 -3.31 19.79 -8.30
CA SER A 76 -1.90 20.01 -8.65
C SER A 76 -1.04 20.43 -7.45
N THR A 77 -1.65 20.66 -6.27
CA THR A 77 -0.99 21.27 -5.12
C THR A 77 -0.73 20.29 -3.99
N HIS A 78 -1.56 19.26 -3.81
CA HIS A 78 -1.35 18.21 -2.81
C HIS A 78 -2.24 16.98 -3.04
N MET A 79 -1.91 15.88 -2.38
CA MET A 79 -2.67 14.63 -2.35
C MET A 79 -3.06 14.30 -0.91
N VAL A 80 -4.33 13.96 -0.69
CA VAL A 80 -4.86 13.59 0.64
C VAL A 80 -5.25 12.12 0.63
N LEU A 81 -4.93 11.38 1.69
CA LEU A 81 -5.26 9.97 1.84
C LEU A 81 -5.80 9.72 3.24
N GLN A 82 -6.79 8.85 3.38
CA GLN A 82 -7.43 8.55 4.66
C GLN A 82 -7.56 7.04 4.89
N ALA A 83 -7.43 6.60 6.13
CA ALA A 83 -7.61 5.21 6.54
C ALA A 83 -8.17 5.12 7.96
N LYS A 84 -8.73 3.94 8.32
CA LYS A 84 -9.26 3.67 9.66
C LYS A 84 -8.81 2.33 10.19
N ASN A 85 -8.61 2.21 11.50
CA ASN A 85 -8.34 0.93 12.13
C ASN A 85 -9.63 0.24 12.62
N LYS A 86 -9.49 -0.94 13.23
CA LYS A 86 -10.61 -1.73 13.79
C LYS A 86 -11.34 -1.03 14.93
N GLU A 87 -10.68 -0.09 15.61
CA GLU A 87 -11.25 0.74 16.68
C GLU A 87 -11.91 2.02 16.13
N ASN A 88 -12.06 2.12 14.80
CA ASN A 88 -12.61 3.29 14.09
C ASN A 88 -11.80 4.57 14.31
N GLN A 89 -10.53 4.47 14.73
CA GLN A 89 -9.60 5.59 14.76
C GLN A 89 -9.19 5.93 13.33
N MET A 90 -9.21 7.22 13.00
CA MET A 90 -8.89 7.74 11.67
C MET A 90 -7.45 8.26 11.62
N ILE A 91 -6.81 8.08 10.47
CA ILE A 91 -5.56 8.73 10.11
C ILE A 91 -5.72 9.44 8.76
N ILE A 92 -5.14 10.64 8.64
CA ILE A 92 -5.12 11.41 7.40
C ILE A 92 -3.67 11.72 7.06
N LEU A 93 -3.28 11.43 5.82
CA LEU A 93 -1.96 11.78 5.27
C LEU A 93 -2.15 12.80 4.15
N GLU A 94 -1.50 13.95 4.28
CA GLU A 94 -1.39 14.97 3.24
C GLU A 94 0.03 14.94 2.67
N LEU A 95 0.14 14.95 1.34
CA LEU A 95 1.39 14.89 0.59
C LEU A 95 1.50 16.09 -0.32
N PHE A 96 2.60 16.83 -0.20
CA PHE A 96 2.87 18.02 -0.99
C PHE A 96 4.04 17.72 -1.93
N PRO A 97 3.93 17.96 -3.25
CA PRO A 97 4.97 17.68 -4.24
C PRO A 97 6.10 18.73 -4.18
N GLU A 98 6.71 18.88 -3.01
CA GLU A 98 7.85 19.75 -2.72
C GLU A 98 8.99 18.91 -2.11
N LYS A 99 10.23 19.21 -2.50
CA LYS A 99 11.41 18.55 -1.93
C LYS A 99 11.44 18.74 -0.42
N CYS A 100 11.82 17.67 0.28
CA CYS A 100 11.96 17.64 1.74
C CYS A 100 13.33 17.06 2.08
N MET A 101 14.03 17.65 3.04
CA MET A 101 15.28 17.11 3.55
C MET A 101 15.05 16.65 4.98
N ASP A 102 15.30 15.37 5.24
CA ASP A 102 15.26 14.84 6.60
C ASP A 102 16.38 15.49 7.41
N SER A 103 16.02 16.23 8.47
CA SER A 103 16.97 16.96 9.31
C SER A 103 17.94 16.06 10.08
N MET A 104 17.60 14.78 10.27
CA MET A 104 18.42 13.84 11.03
C MET A 104 19.42 13.08 10.16
N SER A 105 19.01 12.62 8.97
CA SER A 105 19.89 11.89 8.04
C SER A 105 20.53 12.77 6.97
N GLY A 106 19.96 13.95 6.68
CA GLY A 106 20.29 14.77 5.51
C GLY A 106 19.76 14.22 4.19
N GLU A 107 18.98 13.14 4.21
CA GLU A 107 18.44 12.50 3.01
C GLU A 107 17.37 13.39 2.34
N LEU A 108 17.39 13.42 1.00
CA LEU A 108 16.43 14.17 0.19
C LEU A 108 15.26 13.29 -0.25
N PHE A 109 14.06 13.80 -0.06
CA PHE A 109 12.78 13.19 -0.39
C PHE A 109 12.04 14.05 -1.43
N ASP A 110 11.17 13.40 -2.20
CA ASP A 110 10.43 14.02 -3.31
C ASP A 110 9.16 14.74 -2.88
N SER A 111 8.75 14.58 -1.63
CA SER A 111 7.53 15.18 -1.10
C SER A 111 7.67 15.52 0.38
N LYS A 112 6.95 16.55 0.81
CA LYS A 112 6.65 16.77 2.22
C LYS A 112 5.41 15.96 2.60
N ALA A 113 5.38 15.48 3.83
CA ALA A 113 4.28 14.75 4.41
C ALA A 113 3.75 15.49 5.64
N LYS A 114 2.44 15.45 5.82
CA LYS A 114 1.76 15.90 7.04
C LYS A 114 0.77 14.83 7.46
N LEU A 115 0.95 14.31 8.66
CA LEU A 115 0.14 13.27 9.24
C LEU A 115 -0.77 13.86 10.31
N ILE A 116 -2.06 13.51 10.26
CA ILE A 116 -3.05 13.92 11.25
C ILE A 116 -3.58 12.66 11.94
N TRP A 117 -3.37 12.57 13.25
CA TRP A 117 -3.78 11.42 14.07
C TRP A 117 -3.99 11.84 15.53
N LYS A 118 -5.08 11.39 16.18
CA LYS A 118 -5.41 11.71 17.58
C LYS A 118 -5.33 13.22 17.91
N ASN A 119 -5.79 14.09 17.00
CA ASN A 119 -5.69 15.55 17.10
C ASN A 119 -4.27 16.13 17.08
N HIS A 120 -3.25 15.31 16.82
CA HIS A 120 -1.91 15.78 16.53
C HIS A 120 -1.71 15.99 15.03
N ILE A 121 -0.83 16.93 14.71
CA ILE A 121 -0.33 17.18 13.36
C ILE A 121 1.17 16.96 13.41
N TRP A 122 1.68 16.03 12.61
CA TRP A 122 3.11 15.75 12.51
C TRP A 122 3.60 15.99 11.10
N GLU A 123 4.73 16.69 10.99
CA GLU A 123 5.36 16.99 9.71
C GLU A 123 6.49 16.00 9.44
N GLY A 124 6.79 15.81 8.17
CA GLY A 124 7.79 14.86 7.73
C GLY A 124 8.09 14.92 6.24
N CYS A 125 8.88 13.95 5.78
CA CYS A 125 9.25 13.75 4.39
C CYS A 125 8.66 12.44 3.84
N ALA A 126 8.40 12.39 2.54
CA ALA A 126 7.87 11.20 1.87
C ALA A 126 8.54 10.90 0.53
N ARG A 127 8.67 9.61 0.24
CA ARG A 127 9.12 9.11 -1.07
C ARG A 127 8.33 7.87 -1.47
N GLN A 128 8.23 7.66 -2.77
CA GLN A 128 7.72 6.41 -3.31
C GLN A 128 8.83 5.35 -3.28
N GLU A 129 8.50 4.11 -2.97
CA GLU A 129 9.41 2.95 -3.03
C GLU A 129 9.16 2.07 -4.25
#